data_AF-A0A8T5NX53-F1
#
_entry.id   AF-A0A8T5NX53-F1
#
_cell.length_a   1.000
_cell.length_b   1.000
_cell.length_c   1.000
_cell.angle_alpha   90.00
_cell.angle_beta   90.00
_cell.angle_gamma   90.00
#
_symmetry.space_group_name_H-M   'P 1'
#
loop_
_entity.id
_entity.type
_entity.pdbx_description
1 polymer ?
#
loop_
_entity_poly.entity_id
_entity_poly.type
_entity_poly.pdbx_seq_one_letter_code
_entity_poly.pdbx_strand_id
1 'polypeptide(L)'
;MKTIEIEELSWIKRGKQRREIIVHIKGLQTPTEIAKDSGYSLNHTSRILNELKKHKFVKILNPKAKTGRLYQLTERGKIIKDKIKE
;
A
#
# COMPACT_ATOMS: atom_id res chain seq x y z
N MET A 1 -0.50 -11.87 -19.05
CA MET A 1 -0.26 -12.14 -17.62
C MET A 1 0.73 -11.10 -17.09
N LYS A 2 0.40 -10.36 -16.03
CA LYS A 2 1.31 -9.34 -15.46
C LYS A 2 2.28 -10.02 -14.49
N THR A 3 3.55 -10.13 -14.88
CA THR A 3 4.63 -10.70 -14.08
C THR A 3 4.99 -9.75 -12.94
N ILE A 4 4.87 -10.19 -11.69
CA ILE A 4 5.51 -9.52 -10.55
C ILE A 4 6.95 -10.00 -10.50
N GLU A 5 7.88 -9.07 -10.37
CA GLU A 5 9.29 -9.38 -10.18
C GLU A 5 9.51 -9.99 -8.79
N ILE A 6 10.34 -11.05 -8.72
CA ILE A 6 10.66 -11.75 -7.45
C ILE A 6 11.22 -10.77 -6.41
N GLU A 7 11.95 -9.75 -6.88
CA GLU A 7 12.53 -8.69 -6.05
C GLU A 7 11.47 -7.88 -5.30
N GLU A 8 10.35 -7.55 -5.94
CA GLU A 8 9.24 -6.80 -5.34
C GLU A 8 8.55 -7.59 -4.23
N LEU A 9 8.27 -8.86 -4.50
CA LEU A 9 7.68 -9.77 -3.50
C LEU A 9 8.62 -9.92 -2.30
N SER A 10 9.92 -10.11 -2.57
CA SER A 10 10.94 -10.21 -1.53
C SER A 10 11.05 -8.92 -0.71
N TRP A 11 10.97 -7.75 -1.35
CA TRP A 11 11.01 -6.45 -0.68
C TRP A 11 9.81 -6.21 0.25
N ILE A 12 8.60 -6.63 -0.14
CA ILE A 12 7.43 -6.56 0.74
C ILE A 12 7.51 -7.61 1.86
N LYS A 13 7.89 -8.85 1.56
CA LYS A 13 7.99 -9.93 2.56
C LYS A 13 8.98 -9.61 3.69
N ARG A 14 10.12 -8.98 3.37
CA ARG A 14 11.11 -8.57 4.40
C ARG A 14 10.65 -7.43 5.30
N GLY A 15 9.63 -6.64 4.90
CA GLY A 15 9.17 -5.49 5.66
C GLY A 15 7.81 -5.74 6.31
N LYS A 16 7.79 -6.11 7.61
CA LYS A 16 6.54 -6.36 8.37
C LYS A 16 5.51 -5.25 8.18
N GLN A 17 5.93 -4.00 8.32
CA GLN A 17 5.02 -2.86 8.22
C GLN A 17 4.49 -2.63 6.79
N ARG A 18 5.29 -2.94 5.76
CA ARG A 18 4.85 -2.85 4.35
C ARG A 18 3.79 -3.91 4.07
N ARG A 19 4.00 -5.12 4.59
CA ARG A 19 3.05 -6.24 4.53
C ARG A 19 1.73 -5.86 5.19
N GLU A 20 1.78 -5.34 6.42
CA GLU A 20 0.58 -4.96 7.14
C GLU A 20 -0.19 -3.84 6.44
N ILE A 21 0.49 -2.75 6.04
CA ILE A 21 -0.15 -1.63 5.36
C ILE A 21 -0.80 -2.08 4.04
N ILE A 22 -0.12 -2.87 3.20
CA ILE A 22 -0.70 -3.30 1.91
C ILE A 22 -1.90 -4.23 2.09
N VAL A 23 -1.88 -5.08 3.11
CA VAL A 23 -2.98 -6.00 3.44
C VAL A 23 -4.23 -5.24 3.93
N HIS A 24 -4.02 -4.17 4.69
CA HIS A 24 -5.10 -3.36 5.27
C HIS A 24 -5.74 -2.36 4.30
N ILE A 25 -5.16 -2.14 3.11
CA ILE A 25 -5.83 -1.36 2.05
C ILE A 25 -6.94 -2.22 1.42
N LYS A 26 -8.20 -1.94 1.75
CA LYS A 26 -9.39 -2.70 1.34
C LYS A 26 -10.13 -2.07 0.15
N GLY A 27 -9.84 -0.82 -0.19
CA GLY A 27 -10.53 -0.13 -1.27
C GLY A 27 -9.98 1.27 -1.47
N LEU A 28 -10.89 2.24 -1.49
CA LEU A 28 -10.55 3.65 -1.52
C LEU A 28 -10.47 4.17 -0.09
N GLN A 29 -9.28 4.51 0.39
CA GLN A 29 -9.06 4.91 1.78
C GLN A 29 -8.06 6.06 1.87
N THR A 30 -8.22 6.87 2.91
CA THR A 30 -7.26 7.89 3.32
C THR A 30 -6.12 7.28 4.15
N PRO A 31 -4.95 7.95 4.25
CA PRO A 31 -3.89 7.52 5.13
C PRO A 31 -4.33 7.33 6.59
N THR A 32 -5.28 8.15 7.06
CA THR A 32 -5.83 8.06 8.42
C THR A 32 -6.65 6.79 8.63
N GLU A 33 -7.50 6.43 7.66
CA GLU A 33 -8.27 5.18 7.72
C GLU A 33 -7.36 3.96 7.66
N ILE A 34 -6.35 3.97 6.78
CA ILE A 34 -5.37 2.88 6.67
C ILE A 34 -4.56 2.76 7.97
N ALA A 35 -4.15 3.88 8.57
CA ALA A 35 -3.43 3.91 9.84
C ALA A 35 -4.26 3.28 10.98
N LYS A 36 -5.54 3.66 11.07
CA LYS A 36 -6.48 3.11 12.04
C LYS A 36 -6.67 1.60 11.84
N ASP A 37 -6.87 1.16 10.61
CA ASP A 37 -7.09 -0.25 10.29
C ASP A 37 -5.85 -1.12 10.54
N SER A 38 -4.65 -0.58 10.28
CA SER A 38 -3.38 -1.29 10.41
C SER A 38 -2.73 -1.18 11.79
N GLY A 39 -3.27 -0.34 12.69
CA GLY A 39 -2.71 -0.08 14.02
C GLY A 39 -1.40 0.72 14.02
N TYR A 40 -1.01 1.33 12.90
CA TYR A 40 0.19 2.17 12.80
C TYR A 40 -0.13 3.65 12.94
N SER A 41 0.88 4.46 13.30
CA SER A 41 0.72 5.91 13.31
C SER A 41 0.52 6.47 11.90
N LEU A 42 -0.12 7.64 11.80
CA LEU A 42 -0.33 8.33 10.53
C LEU A 42 0.99 8.65 9.81
N ASN A 43 2.02 9.08 10.56
CA ASN A 43 3.35 9.38 10.00
C ASN A 43 3.98 8.13 9.38
N HIS A 44 3.91 7.01 10.09
CA HIS A 44 4.47 5.74 9.62
C HIS A 44 3.74 5.23 8.39
N THR A 45 2.41 5.24 8.45
CA THR A 45 1.52 4.88 7.35
C THR A 45 1.81 5.73 6.11
N SER A 46 1.93 7.05 6.27
CA SER A 46 2.23 7.97 5.17
C SER A 46 3.58 7.70 4.54
N ARG A 47 4.61 7.39 5.33
CA ARG A 47 5.94 7.01 4.83
C ARG A 47 5.86 5.74 3.99
N ILE A 48 5.18 4.70 4.49
CA ILE A 48 5.05 3.42 3.78
C ILE A 48 4.21 3.58 2.52
N LEU A 49 3.10 4.32 2.56
CA LEU A 49 2.30 4.62 1.37
C LEU A 49 3.10 5.32 0.28
N ASN A 50 4.02 6.21 0.66
CA ASN A 50 4.95 6.83 -0.30
C ASN A 50 5.94 5.83 -0.88
N GLU A 51 6.48 4.90 -0.09
CA GLU A 51 7.33 3.80 -0.60
C GLU A 51 6.54 2.89 -1.55
N LEU A 52 5.36 2.41 -1.15
CA LEU A 52 4.48 1.59 -1.99
C LEU A 52 4.09 2.31 -3.29
N LYS A 53 3.93 3.63 -3.26
CA LYS A 53 3.66 4.45 -4.45
C LYS A 53 4.87 4.47 -5.40
N LYS A 54 6.10 4.61 -4.86
CA LYS A 54 7.33 4.55 -5.68
C LYS A 54 7.45 3.21 -6.40
N HIS A 55 7.06 2.12 -5.75
CA HIS A 55 6.98 0.78 -6.35
C HIS A 55 5.69 0.53 -7.15
N LYS A 56 4.85 1.54 -7.39
CA LYS A 56 3.61 1.44 -8.18
C LYS A 56 2.59 0.41 -7.65
N PHE A 57 2.62 0.06 -6.36
CA PHE A 57 1.61 -0.82 -5.73
C PHE A 57 0.34 -0.07 -5.31
N VAL A 58 0.48 1.23 -5.02
CA VAL A 58 -0.64 2.12 -4.70
C VAL A 58 -0.64 3.33 -5.61
N LYS A 59 -1.83 3.89 -5.85
CA LYS A 59 -2.03 5.16 -6.55
C LYS A 59 -2.86 6.11 -5.71
N ILE A 60 -2.67 7.41 -5.94
CA ILE A 60 -3.47 8.48 -5.35
C ILE A 60 -4.49 8.91 -6.41
N LEU A 61 -5.78 8.91 -6.08
CA LEU A 61 -6.82 9.30 -7.04
C LEU A 61 -7.00 10.82 -7.15
N ASN A 62 -6.70 11.56 -6.08
CA ASN A 62 -6.81 13.02 -5.99
C ASN A 62 -5.45 13.68 -5.69
N PRO A 63 -4.48 13.64 -6.61
CA PRO A 63 -3.12 14.14 -6.36
C PRO A 63 -3.05 15.63 -6.00
N LYS A 64 -4.03 16.43 -6.44
CA LYS A 64 -4.12 17.87 -6.16
C LYS A 64 -4.58 18.19 -4.72
N ALA A 65 -5.12 17.21 -3.99
CA ALA A 65 -5.62 17.41 -2.65
C ALA A 65 -4.46 17.62 -1.65
N LYS A 66 -4.56 18.67 -0.83
CA LYS A 66 -3.63 18.94 0.27
C LYS A 66 -3.92 18.03 1.48
N THR A 67 -5.20 17.78 1.76
CA THR A 67 -5.70 16.90 2.82
C THR A 67 -6.71 15.91 2.23
N GLY A 68 -6.95 14.77 2.90
CA GLY A 68 -7.91 13.76 2.43
C GLY A 68 -7.51 13.06 1.13
N ARG A 69 -6.21 12.79 0.93
CA ARG A 69 -5.75 12.03 -0.24
C ARG A 69 -6.30 10.61 -0.19
N LEU A 70 -6.84 10.15 -1.30
CA LEU A 70 -7.46 8.84 -1.45
C LEU A 70 -6.48 7.90 -2.15
N TYR A 71 -6.08 6.86 -1.41
CA TYR A 71 -5.20 5.80 -1.86
C TYR A 71 -6.01 4.59 -2.29
N GLN A 72 -5.51 3.91 -3.32
CA GLN A 72 -6.06 2.66 -3.82
C GLN A 72 -4.93 1.76 -4.30
N LEU A 73 -5.09 0.43 -4.12
CA LEU A 73 -4.19 -0.55 -4.73
C LEU A 73 -4.28 -0.50 -6.27
N THR A 74 -3.13 -0.56 -6.92
CA THR A 74 -3.04 -0.85 -8.36
C THR A 74 -3.29 -2.34 -8.60
N GLU A 75 -3.44 -2.75 -9.86
CA GLU A 75 -3.51 -4.18 -10.18
C GLU A 75 -2.28 -4.95 -9.67
N ARG A 76 -1.07 -4.37 -9.76
CA ARG A 76 0.15 -4.95 -9.21
C ARG A 76 0.06 -5.11 -7.69
N GLY A 77 -0.39 -4.06 -7.00
CA GLY A 77 -0.58 -4.10 -5.55
C GLY A 77 -1.58 -5.15 -5.09
N LYS A 78 -2.66 -5.35 -5.86
CA LYS A 78 -3.65 -6.41 -5.60
C LYS A 78 -3.04 -7.81 -5.72
N ILE A 79 -2.29 -8.08 -6.79
CA ILE A 79 -1.66 -9.39 -7.00
C ILE A 79 -0.61 -9.65 -5.90
N ILE A 80 0.18 -8.66 -5.48
CA ILE A 80 1.13 -8.85 -4.37
C ILE A 80 0.40 -9.09 -3.04
N LYS A 81 -0.66 -8.34 -2.76
CA LYS A 81 -1.48 -8.55 -1.57
C LYS A 81 -2.01 -9.99 -1.50
N ASP A 82 -2.43 -10.53 -2.63
CA ASP A 82 -2.91 -11.91 -2.77
C ASP A 82 -1.80 -12.93 -2.44
N LYS A 83 -0.63 -12.80 -3.09
CA LYS A 83 0.57 -13.64 -2.87
C LYS A 83 1.17 -13.60 -1.45
N ILE A 84 0.73 -12.65 -0.62
CA ILE A 84 1.20 -12.47 0.76
C ILE A 84 0.21 -13.07 1.77
N LYS A 85 -1.06 -13.20 1.37
CA LYS A 85 -2.11 -13.83 2.17
C LYS A 85 -2.10 -15.35 2.03
N GLU A 86 -1.65 -15.85 0.89
CA GLU A 86 -1.24 -17.25 0.68
C GLU A 86 0.05 -17.57 1.45
#